data_AF-A0A319A0T8-F1
#
_entry.id   AF-A0A319A0T8-F1
#
_cell.length_a   1.000
_cell.length_b   1.000
_cell.length_c   1.000
_cell.angle_alpha   90.00
_cell.angle_beta   90.00
_cell.angle_gamma   90.00
#
_symmetry.space_group_name_H-M   'P 1'
#
loop_
_entity.id
_entity.type
_entity.pdbx_description
1 polymer ?
#
loop_
_entity_poly.entity_id
_entity_poly.type
_entity_poly.pdbx_seq_one_letter_code
_entity_poly.pdbx_strand_id
1 'polypeptide(L)'
;MSQLNENDRRDFAAELGPLGTGIYYLYKAFAPSAASWQQYGKETTGPALSNWCLAYNQSDDLVWLNTQGYHEGYFVEHSAPGGAHFVWATFAVKARDHEARYMVLERACVPRLGSQAECTHENMMEFARRWGGYEVVGEEKEYFLQLIKEATRKRDEEGV
;
A
#
# COMPACT_ATOMS: atom_id res chain seq x y z
N MET A 1 -11.27 0.03 -15.83
CA MET A 1 -11.56 -1.13 -16.72
C MET A 1 -12.78 -1.84 -16.14
N SER A 2 -13.76 -2.22 -16.97
CA SER A 2 -15.01 -2.86 -16.52
C SER A 2 -14.77 -4.31 -16.08
N GLN A 3 -15.52 -4.78 -15.09
CA GLN A 3 -15.42 -6.15 -14.59
C GLN A 3 -16.23 -7.11 -15.44
N LEU A 4 -15.64 -8.27 -15.74
CA LEU A 4 -16.32 -9.36 -16.43
C LEU A 4 -17.35 -9.99 -15.49
N ASN A 5 -18.60 -10.10 -15.95
CA ASN A 5 -19.70 -10.74 -15.26
C ASN A 5 -20.00 -12.13 -15.87
N GLU A 6 -21.05 -12.79 -15.37
CA GLU A 6 -21.39 -14.16 -15.77
C GLU A 6 -21.93 -14.26 -17.20
N ASN A 7 -22.46 -13.17 -17.77
CA ASN A 7 -22.84 -13.12 -19.18
C ASN A 7 -21.59 -13.12 -20.06
N ASP A 8 -20.55 -12.38 -19.68
CA ASP A 8 -19.26 -12.41 -20.39
C ASP A 8 -18.66 -13.82 -20.40
N ARG A 9 -18.82 -14.60 -19.31
CA ARG A 9 -18.40 -16.02 -19.28
C ARG A 9 -19.11 -16.86 -20.33
N ARG A 10 -20.42 -16.66 -20.48
CA ARG A 10 -21.24 -17.41 -21.45
C ARG A 10 -20.89 -17.03 -22.87
N ASP A 11 -20.61 -15.76 -23.11
CA ASP A 11 -20.22 -15.25 -24.43
C ASP A 11 -18.84 -15.80 -24.82
N PHE A 12 -17.85 -15.75 -23.92
CA PHE A 12 -16.55 -16.38 -24.15
C PHE A 12 -16.66 -17.89 -24.37
N ALA A 13 -17.51 -18.58 -23.61
CA ALA A 13 -17.73 -20.02 -23.79
C ALA A 13 -18.43 -20.36 -25.12
N ALA A 14 -19.30 -19.48 -25.63
CA ALA A 14 -19.96 -19.66 -26.93
C ALA A 14 -18.99 -19.43 -28.10
N GLU A 15 -18.08 -18.46 -28.00
CA GLU A 15 -17.12 -18.14 -29.06
C GLU A 15 -15.90 -19.06 -29.08
N LEU A 16 -15.37 -19.45 -27.91
CA LEU A 16 -14.09 -20.15 -27.78
C LEU A 16 -14.21 -21.52 -27.09
N GLY A 17 -15.43 -21.97 -26.80
CA GLY A 17 -15.67 -23.26 -26.15
C GLY A 17 -14.99 -23.36 -24.78
N PRO A 18 -14.37 -24.51 -24.44
CA PRO A 18 -13.70 -24.71 -23.16
C PRO A 18 -12.57 -23.70 -22.87
N LEU A 19 -11.91 -23.18 -23.91
CA LEU A 19 -10.82 -22.19 -23.78
C LEU A 19 -11.36 -20.83 -23.33
N GLY A 20 -12.53 -20.41 -23.80
CA GLY A 20 -13.15 -19.16 -23.36
C GLY A 20 -13.54 -19.17 -21.89
N THR A 21 -13.99 -20.32 -21.38
CA THR A 21 -14.21 -20.51 -19.94
C THR A 21 -12.89 -20.41 -19.16
N GLY A 22 -11.81 -20.98 -19.68
CA GLY A 22 -10.47 -20.87 -19.07
C GLY A 22 -9.95 -19.43 -19.01
N ILE A 23 -10.09 -18.66 -20.09
CA ILE A 23 -9.69 -17.24 -20.16
C ILE A 23 -10.52 -16.40 -19.18
N TYR A 24 -11.82 -16.65 -19.06
CA TYR A 24 -12.67 -15.99 -18.08
C TYR A 24 -12.16 -16.19 -16.64
N TYR A 25 -11.81 -17.42 -16.26
CA TYR A 25 -11.30 -17.69 -14.91
C TYR A 25 -9.90 -17.12 -14.67
N LEU A 26 -9.02 -17.15 -15.68
CA LEU A 26 -7.71 -16.49 -15.59
C LEU A 26 -7.87 -14.97 -15.42
N TYR A 27 -8.73 -14.34 -16.21
CA TYR A 27 -9.02 -12.92 -16.05
C TYR A 27 -9.62 -12.64 -14.67
N LYS A 28 -10.54 -13.46 -14.15
CA LYS A 28 -11.11 -13.28 -12.81
C LYS A 28 -10.11 -13.50 -11.67
N ALA A 29 -9.10 -14.35 -11.87
CA ALA A 29 -8.04 -14.60 -10.89
C ALA A 29 -7.00 -13.46 -10.81
N PHE A 30 -6.75 -12.77 -11.92
CA PHE A 30 -5.76 -11.68 -12.00
C PHE A 30 -6.37 -10.27 -12.09
N ALA A 31 -7.66 -10.15 -12.42
CA ALA A 31 -8.38 -8.89 -12.35
C ALA A 31 -8.73 -8.59 -10.89
N PRO A 32 -8.60 -7.31 -10.46
CA PRO A 32 -9.08 -6.90 -9.14
C PRO A 32 -10.60 -7.16 -9.07
N SER A 33 -10.99 -8.21 -8.37
CA SER A 33 -12.40 -8.60 -8.25
C SER A 33 -13.14 -7.59 -7.38
N ALA A 34 -14.32 -7.09 -7.78
CA ALA A 34 -15.17 -6.27 -6.89
C ALA A 34 -15.73 -7.09 -5.72
N ALA A 35 -15.57 -8.41 -5.78
CA ALA A 35 -16.32 -9.35 -4.96
C ALA A 35 -15.54 -9.87 -3.74
N SER A 36 -14.24 -9.55 -3.62
CA SER A 36 -13.50 -9.73 -2.36
C SER A 36 -13.67 -8.54 -1.39
N TRP A 37 -14.28 -7.42 -1.82
CA TRP A 37 -14.37 -6.18 -1.03
C TRP A 37 -15.49 -6.15 0.02
N GLN A 38 -16.34 -7.19 0.11
CA GLN A 38 -17.57 -7.14 0.92
C GLN A 38 -17.55 -7.94 2.22
N GLN A 39 -16.46 -8.66 2.57
CA GLN A 39 -16.54 -9.62 3.68
C GLN A 39 -16.04 -9.11 5.05
N TYR A 40 -15.25 -8.04 5.14
CA TYR A 40 -14.75 -7.54 6.43
C TYR A 40 -14.65 -6.02 6.43
N GLY A 41 -15.68 -5.33 6.95
CA GLY A 41 -15.82 -3.86 6.91
C GLY A 41 -14.72 -3.02 7.58
N LYS A 42 -13.60 -3.61 8.01
CA LYS A 42 -12.39 -2.91 8.47
C LYS A 42 -11.24 -2.95 7.46
N GLU A 43 -11.11 -4.05 6.72
CA GLU A 43 -10.01 -4.29 5.78
C GLU A 43 -10.06 -3.35 4.56
N THR A 44 -11.24 -2.81 4.23
CA THR A 44 -11.46 -1.87 3.13
C THR A 44 -11.75 -0.44 3.61
N THR A 45 -11.54 -0.14 4.89
CA THR A 45 -11.74 1.22 5.40
C THR A 45 -10.60 2.12 4.95
N GLY A 46 -10.89 3.39 4.64
CA GLY A 46 -9.89 4.34 4.18
C GLY A 46 -9.56 4.23 2.68
N PRO A 47 -8.62 5.05 2.18
CA PRO A 47 -8.24 5.06 0.78
C PRO A 47 -7.50 3.77 0.40
N ALA A 48 -7.65 3.39 -0.87
CA ALA A 48 -6.80 2.39 -1.50
C ALA A 48 -5.36 2.89 -1.51
N LEU A 49 -4.42 2.02 -1.11
CA LEU A 49 -2.99 2.34 -1.16
C LEU A 49 -2.48 2.25 -2.59
N SER A 50 -1.43 3.01 -2.91
CA SER A 50 -0.71 2.84 -4.16
C SER A 50 -0.08 1.44 -4.20
N ASN A 51 0.21 0.92 -5.41
CA ASN A 51 0.84 -0.40 -5.55
C ASN A 51 2.13 -0.52 -4.73
N TRP A 52 2.87 0.58 -4.64
CA TRP A 52 4.05 0.71 -3.79
C TRP A 52 3.90 1.94 -2.91
N CYS A 53 4.23 1.78 -1.64
CA CYS A 53 4.26 2.86 -0.64
C CYS A 53 5.64 2.96 0.00
N LEU A 54 6.02 4.18 0.37
CA LEU A 54 7.21 4.46 1.17
C LEU A 54 6.82 4.56 2.63
N ALA A 55 7.41 3.73 3.49
CA ALA A 55 7.24 3.85 4.93
C ALA A 55 8.52 4.38 5.58
N TYR A 56 8.38 5.36 6.48
CA TYR A 56 9.51 5.93 7.19
C TYR A 56 9.28 6.02 8.70
N ASN A 57 10.34 5.84 9.49
CA ASN A 57 10.29 5.98 10.95
C ASN A 57 10.98 7.28 11.42
N GLN A 58 11.03 7.47 12.75
CA GLN A 58 11.66 8.64 13.38
C GLN A 58 13.20 8.62 13.30
N SER A 59 13.79 7.49 12.93
CA SER A 59 15.23 7.31 12.78
C SER A 59 15.69 7.51 11.33
N ASP A 60 14.84 8.09 10.48
CA ASP A 60 15.08 8.26 9.04
C ASP A 60 15.34 6.92 8.30
N ASP A 61 14.88 5.79 8.83
CA ASP A 61 14.81 4.54 8.06
C ASP A 61 13.68 4.65 7.04
N LEU A 62 13.93 4.16 5.83
CA LEU A 62 13.00 4.25 4.71
C LEU A 62 12.93 2.89 4.01
N VAL A 63 11.71 2.39 3.81
CA VAL A 63 11.48 1.11 3.14
C VAL A 63 10.37 1.22 2.11
N TRP A 64 10.52 0.50 1.01
CA TRP A 64 9.46 0.21 0.07
C TRP A 64 8.59 -0.93 0.59
N LEU A 65 7.27 -0.79 0.43
CA LEU A 65 6.29 -1.83 0.72
C LEU A 65 5.43 -2.09 -0.53
N ASN A 66 5.23 -3.36 -0.89
CA ASN A 66 4.30 -3.73 -1.94
C ASN A 66 2.88 -3.80 -1.35
N THR A 67 2.12 -2.74 -1.56
CA THR A 67 0.78 -2.53 -1.02
C THR A 67 -0.31 -2.69 -2.08
N GLN A 68 0.00 -3.35 -3.19
CA GLN A 68 -0.94 -3.61 -4.27
C GLN A 68 -2.18 -4.38 -3.78
N GLY A 69 -3.35 -3.77 -3.98
CA GLY A 69 -4.64 -4.38 -3.62
C GLY A 69 -5.06 -4.14 -2.16
N TYR A 70 -4.26 -3.43 -1.37
CA TYR A 70 -4.56 -3.15 0.03
C TYR A 70 -5.15 -1.75 0.24
N HIS A 71 -5.91 -1.60 1.32
CA HIS A 71 -6.45 -0.30 1.79
C HIS A 71 -5.80 0.07 3.13
N GLU A 72 -5.86 1.35 3.46
CA GLU A 72 -5.31 1.86 4.73
C GLU A 72 -5.83 1.09 5.95
N GLY A 73 -7.12 0.76 6.00
CA GLY A 73 -7.74 0.05 7.13
C GLY A 73 -7.11 -1.31 7.40
N TYR A 74 -6.89 -2.12 6.35
CA TYR A 74 -6.15 -3.38 6.48
C TYR A 74 -4.71 -3.12 6.93
N PHE A 75 -4.04 -2.15 6.30
CA PHE A 75 -2.64 -1.87 6.57
C PHE A 75 -2.39 -1.43 8.02
N VAL A 76 -3.27 -0.61 8.59
CA VAL A 76 -3.18 -0.12 9.97
C VAL A 76 -3.30 -1.23 11.00
N GLU A 77 -4.11 -2.28 10.72
CA GLU A 77 -4.22 -3.45 11.60
C GLU A 77 -2.99 -4.38 11.53
N HIS A 78 -2.14 -4.25 10.51
CA HIS A 78 -0.97 -5.09 10.26
C HIS A 78 0.33 -4.32 10.51
N SER A 79 0.64 -4.10 11.78
CA SER A 79 1.82 -3.33 12.21
C SER A 79 3.16 -3.94 11.81
N ALA A 80 4.17 -3.07 11.77
CA ALA A 80 5.56 -3.50 11.80
C ALA A 80 5.83 -4.30 13.09
N PRO A 81 6.80 -5.24 13.06
CA PRO A 81 7.28 -5.91 14.25
C PRO A 81 7.52 -4.95 15.41
N GLY A 82 7.34 -5.42 16.64
CA GLY A 82 7.37 -4.56 17.82
C GLY A 82 6.10 -3.74 18.05
N GLY A 83 5.11 -3.79 17.14
CA GLY A 83 3.81 -3.13 17.32
C GLY A 83 3.82 -1.67 16.89
N ALA A 84 4.65 -1.30 15.91
CA ALA A 84 4.64 0.04 15.34
C ALA A 84 3.63 0.11 14.19
N HIS A 85 2.64 1.00 14.34
CA HIS A 85 1.58 1.20 13.35
C HIS A 85 1.94 2.32 12.38
N PHE A 86 1.47 2.18 11.14
CA PHE A 86 1.71 3.13 10.07
C PHE A 86 0.38 3.49 9.41
N VAL A 87 0.19 4.77 9.11
CA VAL A 87 -0.99 5.34 8.44
C VAL A 87 -0.56 6.13 7.22
N TRP A 88 -1.48 6.43 6.33
CA TRP A 88 -1.17 7.33 5.22
C TRP A 88 -0.93 8.74 5.74
N ALA A 89 0.22 9.32 5.39
CA ALA A 89 0.60 10.68 5.76
C ALA A 89 -0.20 11.77 5.02
N THR A 90 -1.26 11.39 4.30
CA THR A 90 -2.15 12.23 3.48
C THR A 90 -1.50 12.93 2.28
N PHE A 91 -0.25 12.58 1.95
CA PHE A 91 0.44 13.03 0.74
C PHE A 91 1.17 11.89 0.01
N ALA A 92 1.68 12.20 -1.18
CA ALA A 92 2.47 11.30 -2.01
C ALA A 92 3.67 12.05 -2.60
N VAL A 93 4.80 11.36 -2.74
CA VAL A 93 6.04 11.90 -3.33
C VAL A 93 6.20 11.44 -4.77
N LYS A 94 6.71 12.31 -5.64
CA LYS A 94 6.96 12.00 -7.04
C LYS A 94 8.28 11.24 -7.19
N ALA A 95 8.34 10.28 -8.11
CA ALA A 95 9.58 9.64 -8.50
C ALA A 95 10.54 10.64 -9.18
N ARG A 96 11.86 10.38 -9.11
CA ARG A 96 12.88 11.24 -9.70
C ARG A 96 12.79 11.30 -11.22
N ASP A 97 12.66 10.13 -11.86
CA ASP A 97 12.87 9.97 -13.30
C ASP A 97 11.58 9.67 -14.08
N HIS A 98 10.44 9.62 -13.41
CA HIS A 98 9.16 9.33 -14.06
C HIS A 98 7.96 9.94 -13.31
N GLU A 99 6.79 9.92 -13.95
CA GLU A 99 5.57 10.57 -13.45
C GLU A 99 4.84 9.80 -12.32
N ALA A 100 5.40 8.70 -11.82
CA ALA A 100 4.74 7.97 -10.75
C ALA A 100 4.80 8.76 -9.43
N ARG A 101 3.78 8.57 -8.61
CA ARG A 101 3.69 9.13 -7.27
C ARG A 101 3.43 8.00 -6.29
N TYR A 102 4.11 8.06 -5.16
CA TYR A 102 4.11 7.01 -4.15
C TYR A 102 3.55 7.58 -2.85
N MET A 103 2.52 6.93 -2.32
CA MET A 103 1.97 7.33 -1.03
C MET A 103 3.01 7.11 0.07
N VAL A 104 3.04 8.04 1.00
CA VAL A 104 3.97 8.01 2.14
C VAL A 104 3.21 7.55 3.36
N LEU A 105 3.79 6.58 4.07
CA LEU A 105 3.26 6.00 5.27
C LEU A 105 4.12 6.46 6.44
N GLU A 106 3.48 7.14 7.39
CA GLU A 106 4.14 7.65 8.58
C GLU A 106 3.73 6.82 9.80
N ARG A 107 4.65 6.70 10.74
CA ARG A 107 4.37 6.04 12.02
C ARG A 107 3.28 6.83 12.75
N ALA A 108 2.22 6.15 13.16
CA ALA A 108 1.14 6.74 13.95
C ALA A 108 0.93 6.03 15.28
N CYS A 109 0.52 6.82 16.27
CA CYS A 109 -0.06 6.29 17.49
C CYS A 109 -1.54 6.01 17.23
N VAL A 110 -1.94 4.74 17.25
CA VAL A 110 -3.35 4.34 17.09
C VAL A 110 -3.88 3.89 18.47
N PRO A 111 -4.61 4.76 19.21
CA PRO A 111 -4.95 4.51 20.61
C PRO A 111 -5.69 3.20 20.87
N ARG A 112 -6.47 2.72 19.89
CA ARG A 112 -7.23 1.46 19.98
C ARG A 112 -6.42 0.20 19.74
N LEU A 113 -5.26 0.30 19.08
CA LEU A 113 -4.43 -0.85 18.72
C LEU A 113 -3.25 -1.05 19.68
N GLY A 114 -3.05 -0.10 20.60
CA GLY A 114 -1.96 -0.14 21.57
C GLY A 114 -0.60 0.06 20.91
N SER A 115 0.42 0.17 21.76
CA SER A 115 1.84 0.36 21.43
C SER A 115 2.26 1.73 20.87
N GLN A 116 3.08 2.42 21.68
CA GLN A 116 4.04 3.46 21.28
C GLN A 116 5.46 2.87 21.11
N ALA A 117 5.59 1.56 20.89
CA ALA A 117 6.89 0.91 20.83
C ALA A 117 7.76 1.53 19.73
N GLU A 118 9.03 1.75 20.05
CA GLU A 118 10.01 2.25 19.10
C GLU A 118 10.09 1.32 17.89
N CYS A 119 10.03 1.90 16.69
CA CYS A 119 10.23 1.16 15.46
C CYS A 119 11.71 1.22 15.10
N THR A 120 12.46 0.17 15.47
CA THR A 120 13.89 0.07 15.13
C THR A 120 14.09 -0.17 13.64
N HIS A 121 15.32 0.01 13.18
CA HIS A 121 15.74 -0.34 11.82
C HIS A 121 15.43 -1.80 11.47
N GLU A 122 15.69 -2.75 12.40
CA GLU A 122 15.36 -4.17 12.21
C GLU A 122 13.86 -4.40 12.02
N ASN A 123 13.03 -3.67 12.76
CA ASN A 123 11.58 -3.75 12.61
C ASN A 123 11.15 -3.25 11.22
N MET A 124 11.78 -2.19 10.70
CA MET A 124 11.53 -1.67 9.35
C MET A 124 11.92 -2.67 8.26
N MET A 125 13.08 -3.31 8.37
CA MET A 125 13.52 -4.33 7.41
C MET A 125 12.60 -5.54 7.39
N GLU A 126 12.23 -6.06 8.56
CA GLU A 126 11.31 -7.19 8.67
C GLU A 126 9.90 -6.80 8.21
N PHE A 127 9.48 -5.55 8.42
CA PHE A 127 8.24 -5.03 7.86
C PHE A 127 8.27 -5.04 6.33
N ALA A 128 9.34 -4.51 5.73
CA ALA A 128 9.54 -4.55 4.29
C ALA A 128 9.49 -5.98 3.75
N ARG A 129 10.18 -6.92 4.40
CA ARG A 129 10.17 -8.34 4.03
C ARG A 129 8.77 -8.94 4.03
N ARG A 130 7.96 -8.69 5.05
CA ARG A 130 6.57 -9.20 5.16
C ARG A 130 5.67 -8.70 4.04
N TRP A 131 5.91 -7.47 3.60
CA TRP A 131 5.17 -6.82 2.52
C TRP A 131 5.86 -6.97 1.16
N GLY A 132 6.81 -7.91 1.00
CA GLY A 132 7.48 -8.14 -0.28
C GLY A 132 8.23 -6.92 -0.84
N GLY A 133 8.69 -6.04 0.05
CA GLY A 133 9.44 -4.83 -0.26
C GLY A 133 10.90 -4.91 0.17
N TYR A 134 11.55 -3.74 0.27
CA TYR A 134 12.99 -3.65 0.52
C TYR A 134 13.39 -2.32 1.16
N GLU A 135 14.59 -2.28 1.73
CA GLU A 135 15.17 -1.06 2.28
C GLU A 135 15.60 -0.10 1.18
N VAL A 136 15.30 1.20 1.36
CA VAL A 136 15.79 2.27 0.49
C VAL A 136 17.12 2.78 1.04
N VAL A 137 18.14 2.80 0.20
CA VAL A 137 19.52 3.16 0.58
C VAL A 137 20.15 4.16 -0.41
N GLY A 138 21.28 4.77 -0.02
CA GLY A 138 22.05 5.66 -0.89
C GLY A 138 21.31 6.92 -1.34
N GLU A 139 21.59 7.38 -2.56
CA GLU A 139 21.00 8.62 -3.11
C GLU A 139 19.47 8.57 -3.22
N GLU A 140 18.89 7.39 -3.44
CA GLU A 140 17.44 7.21 -3.50
C GLU A 140 16.79 7.55 -2.15
N LYS A 141 17.42 7.09 -1.06
CA LYS A 141 16.99 7.38 0.31
C LYS A 141 17.03 8.88 0.58
N GLU A 142 18.15 9.52 0.27
CA GLU A 142 18.35 10.96 0.47
C GLU A 142 17.30 11.78 -0.28
N TYR A 143 17.05 11.43 -1.55
CA TYR A 143 16.05 12.09 -2.39
C TYR A 143 14.65 12.00 -1.78
N PHE A 144 14.17 10.79 -1.47
CA PHE A 144 12.81 10.62 -0.96
C PHE A 144 12.65 11.19 0.45
N LEU A 145 13.64 11.05 1.33
CA LEU A 145 13.58 11.64 2.66
C LEU A 145 13.50 13.17 2.60
N GLN A 146 14.22 13.81 1.68
CA GLN A 146 14.10 15.26 1.50
C GLN A 146 12.67 15.65 1.11
N LEU A 147 12.08 14.97 0.12
CA LEU A 147 10.70 15.24 -0.30
C LEU A 147 9.68 15.02 0.82
N ILE A 148 9.85 13.95 1.60
CA ILE A 148 8.99 13.63 2.75
C ILE A 148 9.10 14.73 3.79
N LYS A 149 10.31 15.11 4.19
CA LYS A 149 10.55 16.16 5.20
C LYS A 149 9.98 17.51 4.77
N GLU A 150 10.17 17.89 3.50
CA GLU A 150 9.61 19.12 2.94
C GLU A 150 8.06 19.09 2.92
N ALA A 151 7.46 17.96 2.55
CA ALA A 151 6.00 17.79 2.54
C ALA A 151 5.41 17.82 3.95
N THR A 152 6.04 17.12 4.91
CA THR A 152 5.65 17.15 6.33
C THR A 152 5.74 18.56 6.89
N ARG A 153 6.84 19.29 6.64
CA ARG A 153 6.98 20.67 7.12
C ARG A 153 5.87 21.57 6.58
N LYS A 154 5.55 21.50 5.28
CA LYS A 154 4.47 22.31 4.68
C LYS A 154 3.11 21.98 5.28
N ARG A 155 2.82 20.69 5.47
CA ARG A 155 1.57 20.24 6.12
C ARG A 155 1.45 20.79 7.54
N ASP A 156 2.55 20.76 8.30
CA ASP A 156 2.57 21.25 9.68
C ASP A 156 2.48 22.78 9.75
N GLU A 157 3.03 23.51 8.77
CA GLU A 157 2.90 24.97 8.64
C GLU A 157 1.49 25.41 8.21
N GLU A 158 0.82 24.65 7.34
CA GLU A 158 -0.55 24.93 6.87
C GLU A 158 -1.65 24.46 7.83
N GLY A 159 -1.31 23.55 8.76
CA GLY A 159 -2.22 23.00 9.78
C GLY A 159 -2.25 23.78 11.11
N VAL A 160 -1.49 24.88 11.22
CA VAL A 160 -1.47 25.82 12.36
C VAL A 160 -2.28 27.07 12.02
#